data_AF-A0A537CIN1-F1
#
_entry.id   AF-A0A537CIN1-F1
#
_cell.length_a   1.000
_cell.length_b   1.000
_cell.length_c   1.000
_cell.angle_alpha   90.00
_cell.angle_beta   90.00
_cell.angle_gamma   90.00
#
_symmetry.space_group_name_H-M   'P 1'
#
loop_
_entity.id
_entity.type
_entity.pdbx_description
1 polymer ?
#
loop_
_entity_poly.entity_id
_entity_poly.type
_entity_poly.pdbx_seq_one_letter_code
_entity_poly.pdbx_strand_id
1 'polypeptide(L)'
;MTIPTVLGRRFSVGKYDIIATPIPYSAHMLRYAVFLNGKRIGATASLPSESDCKFLESPPVVPPLVPFQYAYRPGRPKKGAPPRTHEAAPPPREELPHGMALPQRMEER
;
A
#
# COMPACT_ATOMS: atom_id res chain seq x y z
N MET A 1 5.17 6.62 3.91
CA MET A 1 6.48 6.31 4.52
C MET A 1 6.23 5.39 5.68
N THR A 2 6.60 4.11 5.56
CA THR A 2 6.53 3.13 6.66
C THR A 2 7.80 3.25 7.48
N ILE A 3 7.67 3.22 8.81
CA ILE A 3 8.82 3.19 9.72
C ILE A 3 9.67 1.95 9.36
N PRO A 4 10.98 2.09 9.09
CA PRO A 4 11.84 0.95 8.84
C PRO A 4 11.92 0.14 10.14
N THR A 5 11.20 -0.98 10.19
CA THR A 5 11.22 -1.86 11.36
C THR A 5 12.45 -2.76 11.28
N VAL A 6 13.22 -2.80 12.37
CA VAL A 6 14.30 -3.78 12.49
C VAL A 6 13.70 -5.19 12.43
N LEU A 7 14.26 -6.06 11.60
CA LEU A 7 13.84 -7.46 11.51
C LEU A 7 13.96 -8.14 12.88
N GLY A 8 12.96 -8.94 13.23
CA GLY A 8 12.98 -9.74 14.46
C GLY A 8 14.21 -10.62 14.52
N ARG A 9 14.79 -10.76 15.71
CA ARG A 9 16.01 -11.53 15.96
C ARG A 9 15.74 -12.61 16.99
N ARG A 10 16.51 -13.70 16.93
CA ARG A 10 16.53 -14.75 17.93
C ARG A 10 17.93 -14.86 18.50
N PHE A 11 18.02 -14.99 19.82
CA PHE A 11 19.29 -15.15 20.52
C PHE A 11 19.17 -16.37 21.42
N SER A 12 20.19 -17.23 21.42
CA SER A 12 20.30 -18.32 22.40
C SER A 12 21.43 -17.96 23.35
N VAL A 13 21.08 -17.76 24.63
CA VAL A 13 22.02 -17.37 25.68
C VAL A 13 22.05 -18.48 26.73
N GLY A 14 23.02 -19.38 26.59
CA GLY A 14 23.14 -20.56 27.44
C GLY A 14 21.90 -21.46 27.32
N LYS A 15 21.13 -21.59 28.41
CA LYS A 15 19.89 -22.39 28.46
C LYS A 15 18.63 -21.61 28.05
N TYR A 16 18.77 -20.31 27.80
CA TYR A 16 17.65 -19.42 27.52
C TYR A 16 17.55 -19.13 26.03
N ASP A 17 16.33 -19.25 25.51
CA ASP A 17 16.00 -18.79 24.16
C ASP A 17 15.29 -17.44 24.25
N ILE A 18 15.79 -16.45 23.53
CA ILE A 18 15.28 -15.09 23.53
C ILE A 18 14.77 -14.77 22.14
N ILE A 19 13.48 -14.44 22.05
CA ILE A 19 12.83 -14.02 20.82
C ILE A 19 12.61 -12.51 20.91
N ALA A 20 13.27 -11.76 20.03
CA ALA A 20 13.16 -10.32 19.92
C ALA A 20 12.22 -9.96 18.77
N THR A 21 11.02 -9.47 19.10
CA THR A 21 9.98 -9.09 18.14
C THR A 21 9.90 -7.57 18.04
N PRO A 22 9.90 -6.98 16.82
CA PRO A 22 9.74 -5.54 16.68
C PRO A 22 8.40 -5.05 17.24
N ILE A 23 8.45 -3.92 17.94
CA ILE A 23 7.24 -3.26 18.45
C ILE A 23 6.63 -2.45 17.30
N PRO A 24 5.31 -2.58 17.04
CA PRO A 24 4.67 -1.80 16.00
C PRO A 24 4.78 -0.31 16.31
N TYR A 25 4.94 0.51 15.27
CA TYR A 25 5.08 1.97 15.36
C TYR A 25 6.38 2.48 16.02
N SER A 26 7.36 1.61 16.24
CA SER A 26 8.71 2.00 16.63
C SER A 26 9.70 1.65 15.53
N ALA A 27 10.73 2.48 15.38
CA ALA A 27 11.83 2.27 14.45
C ALA A 27 12.78 1.18 14.94
N HIS A 28 13.14 1.20 16.22
CA HIS A 28 14.21 0.33 16.73
C HIS A 28 13.87 -0.46 18.00
N MET A 29 12.67 -0.32 18.56
CA MET A 29 12.31 -1.03 19.77
C MET A 29 11.97 -2.50 19.50
N LEU A 30 12.46 -3.36 20.38
CA LEU A 30 12.23 -4.79 20.37
C LEU A 30 11.60 -5.23 21.69
N ARG A 31 10.63 -6.14 21.60
CA ARG A 31 10.06 -6.88 22.72
C ARG A 31 10.76 -8.22 22.81
N TYR A 32 11.51 -8.42 23.88
CA TYR A 32 12.24 -9.66 24.16
C TYR A 32 11.35 -10.59 24.99
N ALA A 33 11.04 -11.77 24.47
CA ALA A 33 10.43 -12.86 25.21
C ALA A 33 11.50 -13.91 25.53
N VAL A 34 11.65 -14.23 26.82
CA VAL A 34 12.66 -15.18 27.31
C VAL A 34 11.98 -16.51 27.60
N PHE A 35 12.55 -17.59 27.06
CA PHE A 35 12.10 -18.96 27.22
C PHE A 35 13.18 -19.80 27.88
N LEU A 36 12.78 -20.72 28.75
CA LEU A 36 13.61 -21.78 29.30
C LEU A 36 12.90 -23.10 29.00
N ASN A 37 13.55 -24.01 28.27
CA ASN A 37 12.96 -25.28 27.86
C ASN A 37 11.57 -25.14 27.21
N GLY A 38 11.40 -24.14 26.34
CA GLY A 38 10.12 -23.85 25.67
C GLY A 38 9.05 -23.17 26.53
N LYS A 39 9.25 -23.00 27.84
CA LYS A 39 8.34 -22.25 28.72
C LYS A 39 8.77 -20.79 28.80
N ARG A 40 7.86 -19.87 28.52
CA ARG A 40 8.11 -18.43 28.67
C ARG A 40 8.26 -18.08 30.15
N ILE A 41 9.40 -17.53 30.52
CA ILE A 41 9.72 -17.13 31.90
C ILE A 41 9.67 -15.61 32.11
N GLY A 42 9.79 -14.83 31.03
CA GLY A 42 9.85 -13.37 31.14
C GLY A 42 9.58 -12.64 29.84
N ALA A 43 9.35 -11.35 29.97
CA ALA A 43 9.19 -10.43 28.86
C ALA A 43 9.73 -9.05 29.23
N THR A 44 10.57 -8.48 28.38
CA THR A 44 11.06 -7.11 28.53
C THR A 44 10.87 -6.36 27.21
N ALA A 45 10.71 -5.04 27.28
CA ALA A 45 10.74 -4.16 26.12
C ALA A 45 12.01 -3.31 26.20
N SER A 46 12.67 -3.08 25.07
CA SER A 46 13.75 -2.10 25.04
C SER A 46 13.23 -0.71 25.35
N LEU A 47 14.11 0.14 25.88
CA LEU A 47 13.86 1.57 25.97
C LEU A 47 13.73 2.18 24.55
N PRO A 48 12.98 3.27 24.39
CA PRO A 48 12.93 4.01 23.13
C PRO A 48 14.33 4.54 22.80
N SER A 49 14.72 4.41 21.53
CA SER A 49 15.94 5.03 21.01
C SER A 49 15.72 6.52 20.72
N GLU A 50 16.79 7.29 20.57
CA GLU A 50 16.71 8.71 20.16
C GLU A 50 15.93 8.88 18.84
N SER A 51 16.14 7.96 17.89
CA SER A 51 15.37 7.89 16.64
C SER A 51 13.88 7.65 16.85
N ASP A 52 13.49 6.86 17.86
CA ASP A 52 12.08 6.66 18.21
C ASP A 52 11.46 7.94 18.78
N CYS A 53 12.19 8.64 19.66
CA CYS A 53 11.74 9.92 20.21
C CYS A 53 11.59 10.98 19.11
N LYS A 54 12.59 11.10 18.22
CA LYS A 54 12.55 12.04 17.11
C LYS A 54 11.39 11.79 16.16
N PHE A 55 11.03 10.53 15.94
CA PHE A 55 9.87 10.17 15.13
C PHE A 55 8.55 10.57 15.79
N LEU A 56 8.43 10.42 17.12
CA LEU A 56 7.25 10.84 17.87
C LEU A 56 7.11 12.38 17.93
N GLU A 57 8.23 13.09 18.09
CA GLU A 57 8.27 14.55 18.15
C GLU A 57 8.07 15.20 16.77
N SER A 58 8.65 14.61 15.73
CA SER A 58 8.65 15.14 14.36
C SER A 58 8.35 14.03 13.35
N PRO A 59 7.07 13.62 13.25
CA PRO A 59 6.70 12.58 12.30
C PRO A 59 7.01 13.04 10.86
N PRO A 60 7.51 12.15 9.98
CA PRO A 60 7.84 12.52 8.62
C PRO A 60 6.59 13.00 7.89
N VAL A 61 6.75 14.05 7.08
CA VAL A 61 5.65 14.63 6.29
C VAL A 61 5.06 13.55 5.40
N VAL A 62 3.82 13.18 5.67
CA VAL A 62 3.07 12.28 4.80
C VAL A 62 2.74 13.07 3.54
N PRO A 63 3.11 12.60 2.33
CA PRO A 63 2.75 13.29 1.11
C PRO A 63 1.23 13.48 1.09
N PRO A 64 0.74 14.66 0.69
CA PRO A 64 -0.68 14.92 0.68
C PRO A 64 -1.37 13.84 -0.15
N LEU A 65 -2.45 13.27 0.39
CA LEU A 65 -3.32 12.40 -0.38
C LEU A 65 -3.80 13.23 -1.57
N VAL A 66 -3.23 13.01 -2.76
CA VAL A 66 -3.76 13.58 -3.98
C VAL A 66 -5.03 12.80 -4.25
N PRO A 67 -6.24 13.35 -3.99
CA PRO A 67 -7.44 12.67 -4.42
C PRO A 67 -7.28 12.47 -5.92
N PHE A 68 -7.35 11.22 -6.39
CA PHE A 68 -7.17 10.82 -7.77
C PHE A 68 -7.58 11.95 -8.70
N GLN A 69 -6.59 12.61 -9.31
CA GLN A 69 -6.89 13.61 -10.31
C GLN A 69 -7.70 12.89 -11.37
N TYR A 70 -8.95 13.33 -11.55
CA TYR A 70 -9.85 12.79 -12.54
C TYR A 70 -9.17 13.00 -13.89
N ALA A 71 -8.43 11.99 -14.35
CA ALA A 71 -7.78 12.03 -15.64
C ALA A 71 -8.88 12.38 -16.63
N TYR A 72 -8.74 13.52 -17.29
CA TYR A 72 -9.65 13.96 -18.32
C TYR A 72 -9.79 12.81 -19.31
N ARG A 73 -10.93 12.12 -19.29
CA ARG A 73 -11.24 11.09 -20.27
C ARG A 73 -11.49 11.83 -21.58
N PRO A 74 -10.73 11.56 -22.65
CA PRO A 74 -10.99 12.17 -23.95
C PRO A 74 -12.46 11.94 -24.32
N GLY A 75 -13.22 13.03 -24.46
CA GLY A 75 -14.66 12.99 -24.74
C GLY A 75 -15.59 13.51 -23.64
N ARG A 76 -15.14 13.65 -22.38
CA ARG A 76 -15.96 14.30 -21.34
C ARG A 76 -15.77 15.82 -21.40
N PRO A 77 -16.82 16.64 -21.60
CA PRO A 77 -16.69 18.09 -21.54
C PRO A 77 -16.15 18.54 -20.17
N LYS A 78 -15.22 19.50 -20.15
CA LYS A 78 -14.72 20.09 -18.90
C LYS A 78 -15.88 20.74 -18.14
N LYS A 79 -15.82 20.76 -16.80
CA LYS A 79 -16.84 21.40 -15.96
C LYS A 79 -16.93 22.88 -16.33
N GLY A 80 -18.10 23.33 -16.82
CA GLY A 80 -18.33 24.69 -17.33
C GLY A 80 -18.26 24.84 -18.85
N ALA A 81 -18.03 23.77 -19.61
CA ALA A 81 -18.16 23.81 -21.07
C ALA A 81 -19.63 24.01 -21.48
N PRO A 82 -19.91 24.83 -22.50
CA PRO A 82 -21.26 24.97 -23.02
C PRO A 82 -21.81 23.60 -23.48
N PRO A 83 -23.11 23.33 -23.29
CA PRO A 83 -23.72 22.11 -23.79
C PRO A 83 -23.47 22.00 -25.29
N ARG A 84 -23.06 20.81 -25.77
CA ARG A 84 -22.92 20.53 -27.21
C ARG A 84 -24.33 20.39 -27.80
N THR A 85 -24.99 21.52 -28.05
CA THR A 85 -26.36 21.53 -28.57
C THR A 85 -26.41 21.51 -30.10
N HIS A 86 -25.28 21.65 -30.82
CA HIS A 86 -25.28 21.80 -32.29
C HIS A 86 -24.07 21.16 -33.00
N GLU A 87 -23.62 19.98 -32.61
CA GLU A 87 -22.79 19.16 -33.51
C GLU A 87 -23.55 17.88 -33.83
N ALA A 88 -23.85 17.69 -35.12
CA ALA A 88 -24.41 16.45 -35.63
C ALA A 88 -23.49 15.28 -35.25
N ALA A 89 -24.08 14.18 -34.80
CA ALA A 89 -23.34 12.97 -34.49
C ALA A 89 -22.48 12.59 -35.70
N PRO A 90 -21.16 12.36 -35.55
CA PRO A 90 -20.38 11.81 -36.65
C PRO A 90 -20.98 10.45 -37.03
N PRO A 91 -21.00 10.10 -38.33
CA PRO A 91 -21.56 8.83 -38.77
C PRO A 91 -20.87 7.67 -38.05
N PRO A 92 -21.59 6.58 -37.74
CA PRO A 92 -21.01 5.41 -37.10
C PRO A 92 -19.84 4.93 -37.97
N ARG A 93 -18.64 4.84 -37.38
CA ARG A 93 -17.51 4.18 -38.03
C ARG A 93 -17.87 2.71 -38.20
N GLU A 94 -18.07 2.28 -39.44
CA GLU A 94 -18.30 0.86 -39.79
C GLU A 94 -17.01 0.02 -39.73
N GLU A 95 -15.84 0.65 -39.60
CA GLU A 95 -14.57 -0.08 -39.49
C GLU A 95 -14.18 -0.34 -38.03
N LEU A 96 -14.27 -1.61 -37.64
CA LEU A 96 -13.61 -2.12 -36.44
C LEU A 96 -12.10 -1.87 -36.55
N PRO A 97 -11.42 -1.48 -35.45
CA PRO A 97 -9.98 -1.31 -35.45
C PRO A 97 -9.29 -2.60 -35.91
N HIS A 98 -8.25 -2.45 -36.75
CA HIS A 98 -7.51 -3.56 -37.35
C HIS A 98 -7.11 -4.58 -36.28
N GLY A 99 -7.66 -5.79 -36.36
CA GLY A 99 -7.34 -6.91 -35.48
C GLY A 99 -8.48 -7.48 -34.63
N MET A 100 -9.71 -6.93 -34.69
CA MET A 100 -10.87 -7.53 -34.01
C MET A 100 -11.84 -8.17 -34.99
N ALA A 101 -11.77 -9.49 -35.13
CA ALA A 101 -12.81 -10.30 -35.76
C ALA A 101 -13.92 -10.59 -34.74
N LEU A 102 -15.16 -10.22 -35.06
CA LEU A 102 -16.32 -10.67 -34.29
C LEU A 102 -16.54 -12.17 -34.53
N PRO A 103 -16.77 -12.99 -33.50
CA PRO A 103 -17.06 -14.41 -33.70
C PRO A 103 -18.37 -14.54 -34.49
N GLN A 104 -18.30 -15.14 -35.68
CA GLN A 104 -19.48 -15.55 -36.42
C GLN A 104 -20.17 -16.65 -35.63
N ARG A 105 -21.37 -16.35 -35.14
CA ARG A 105 -22.23 -17.35 -34.50
C ARG A 105 -22.68 -18.29 -35.62
N MET A 106 -22.11 -19.49 -35.67
CA MET A 106 -22.63 -20.55 -36.54
C MET A 106 -24.07 -20.83 -36.10
N GLU A 107 -25.01 -20.66 -37.02
CA GLU A 107 -26.36 -21.18 -36.86
C GLU A 107 -26.29 -22.70 -36.94
N GLU A 108 -26.42 -23.36 -35.79
CA GLU A 108 -26.66 -24.79 -35.73
C GLU A 108 -28.18 -25.01 -35.72
N ARG A 109 -28.57 -25.60 -36.84
CA ARG A 109 -29.85 -26.16 -37.32
C ARG A 109 -30.81 -26.74 -36.29
#